data_AF-A0A183Q6A9-F1
#
_entry.id   AF-A0A183Q6A9-F1
#
_cell.length_a   1.000
_cell.length_b   1.000
_cell.length_c   1.000
_cell.angle_alpha   90.00
_cell.angle_beta   90.00
_cell.angle_gamma   90.00
#
_symmetry.space_group_name_H-M   'P 1'
#
loop_
_entity.id
_entity.type
_entity.pdbx_description
1 polymer ?
#
loop_
_entity_poly.entity_id
_entity_poly.type
_entity_poly.pdbx_seq_one_letter_code
_entity_poly.pdbx_strand_id
1 'polypeptide(L)'
;MSAEKDVDQIDTPDSVKNTVPNHGYSLRKGDFAQRPMSIKKFLEPFDHSSLTNNEAGEKYAAYKASFARQQLEEFFERNKSYAWFREKYHPDYLTESSSSMKLFRRRLDIFMEFYKNGYFDNLHLASGYESEIVRLLDMGRWCDIDVLK
;
A
#
# COMPACT_ATOMS: atom_id res chain seq x y z
N MET A 1 27.64 13.37 -42.75
CA MET A 1 26.29 13.15 -43.30
C MET A 1 25.59 12.24 -42.29
N SER A 2 25.05 12.77 -41.19
CA SER A 2 23.75 13.47 -41.07
C SER A 2 22.58 12.50 -41.34
N ALA A 3 21.52 12.38 -40.55
CA ALA A 3 21.09 12.99 -39.28
C ALA A 3 19.88 12.20 -38.71
N GLU A 4 19.54 12.46 -37.45
CA GLU A 4 18.41 12.00 -36.62
C GLU A 4 16.98 12.07 -37.20
N LYS A 5 16.06 11.25 -36.66
CA LYS A 5 14.97 11.61 -35.69
C LYS A 5 13.98 10.43 -35.54
N ASP A 6 13.78 9.80 -34.38
CA ASP A 6 13.00 10.18 -33.16
C ASP A 6 11.46 10.12 -33.34
N VAL A 7 10.72 9.88 -32.23
CA VAL A 7 9.24 9.82 -32.03
C VAL A 7 8.65 8.38 -31.91
N ASP A 8 8.00 7.93 -30.83
CA ASP A 8 7.73 8.46 -29.50
C ASP A 8 7.47 7.27 -28.55
N GLN A 9 8.19 7.22 -27.42
CA GLN A 9 7.78 6.46 -26.25
C GLN A 9 6.59 7.21 -25.64
N ILE A 10 5.42 6.57 -25.61
CA ILE A 10 4.26 7.14 -24.92
C ILE A 10 4.50 6.98 -23.43
N ASP A 11 5.08 8.01 -22.83
CA ASP A 11 5.05 8.28 -21.41
C ASP A 11 3.59 8.40 -20.97
N THR A 12 3.06 7.34 -20.34
CA THR A 12 1.83 7.44 -19.55
C THR A 12 2.08 8.47 -18.44
N PRO A 13 1.28 9.54 -18.34
CA PRO A 13 1.50 10.58 -17.34
C PRO A 13 1.36 10.00 -15.95
N ASP A 14 2.38 10.28 -15.15
CA ASP A 14 2.49 9.94 -13.73
C ASP A 14 1.18 10.20 -13.00
N SER A 15 0.56 9.10 -12.57
CA SER A 15 -0.54 9.11 -11.63
C SER A 15 -0.10 9.87 -10.39
N VAL A 16 -0.78 11.00 -10.13
CA VAL A 16 -0.74 11.81 -8.91
C VAL A 16 -0.41 10.94 -7.71
N LYS A 17 0.75 11.18 -7.11
CA LYS A 17 1.16 10.55 -5.84
C LYS A 17 0.26 11.10 -4.73
N ASN A 18 -0.96 10.56 -4.63
CA ASN A 18 -1.70 10.63 -3.38
C ASN A 18 -0.90 9.82 -2.37
N THR A 19 -0.06 10.50 -1.59
CA THR A 19 0.68 9.91 -0.48
C THR A 19 -0.30 9.66 0.65
N VAL A 20 -1.13 8.61 0.49
CA VAL A 20 -1.96 8.09 1.57
C VAL A 20 -1.01 7.47 2.60
N PRO A 21 -1.11 7.79 3.90
CA PRO A 21 -0.22 7.25 4.92
C PRO A 21 -0.22 5.71 4.88
N ASN A 22 0.97 5.13 4.66
CA ASN A 22 1.15 3.69 4.45
C ASN A 22 0.89 2.91 5.75
N HIS A 23 -0.39 2.61 6.01
CA HIS A 23 -0.81 1.68 7.05
C HIS A 23 -1.10 0.31 6.42
N GLY A 24 -0.13 -0.59 6.57
CA GLY A 24 -0.27 -2.06 6.61
C GLY A 24 -0.61 -2.82 5.32
N TYR A 25 -1.53 -2.33 4.50
CA TYR A 25 -2.04 -3.08 3.34
C TYR A 25 -2.29 -2.11 2.19
N SER A 26 -1.26 -1.86 1.38
CA SER A 26 -1.46 -1.21 0.08
C SER A 26 -2.16 -2.20 -0.84
N LEU A 27 -3.24 -1.77 -1.50
CA LEU A 27 -3.97 -2.56 -2.49
C LEU A 27 -2.98 -3.05 -3.56
N ARG A 28 -2.54 -4.29 -3.44
CA ARG A 28 -1.56 -4.87 -4.34
C ARG A 28 -2.31 -5.38 -5.55
N LYS A 29 -1.61 -5.39 -6.68
CA LYS A 29 -2.15 -5.96 -7.93
C LYS A 29 -2.60 -7.43 -7.77
N GLY A 30 -2.14 -8.13 -6.73
CA GLY A 30 -2.55 -9.49 -6.37
C GLY A 30 -3.81 -9.59 -5.51
N ASP A 31 -4.33 -8.49 -4.95
CA ASP A 31 -5.59 -8.50 -4.18
C ASP A 31 -6.81 -8.63 -5.10
N PHE A 32 -6.63 -8.27 -6.38
CA PHE A 32 -7.58 -8.53 -7.44
C PHE A 32 -7.36 -9.96 -7.97
N ALA A 33 -8.24 -10.86 -7.53
CA ALA A 33 -8.17 -12.29 -7.88
C ALA A 33 -8.26 -12.53 -9.40
N GLN A 34 -8.84 -11.60 -10.16
CA GLN A 34 -9.07 -11.78 -11.59
C GLN A 34 -8.22 -10.81 -12.41
N ARG A 35 -7.52 -11.38 -13.40
CA ARG A 35 -6.80 -10.61 -14.42
C ARG A 35 -7.76 -10.27 -15.58
N PRO A 36 -7.64 -9.06 -16.17
CA PRO A 36 -8.41 -8.73 -17.36
C PRO A 36 -8.09 -9.71 -18.50
N MET A 37 -9.06 -9.97 -19.36
CA MET A 37 -8.86 -10.78 -20.56
C MET A 37 -7.79 -10.16 -21.46
N SER A 38 -7.03 -11.00 -22.16
CA SER A 38 -6.08 -10.53 -23.17
C SER A 38 -6.83 -9.97 -24.38
N ILE A 39 -6.22 -9.03 -25.11
CA ILE A 39 -6.83 -8.43 -26.30
C ILE A 39 -7.26 -9.48 -27.33
N LYS A 40 -6.47 -10.55 -27.50
CA LYS A 40 -6.79 -11.67 -28.40
C LYS A 40 -8.11 -12.36 -28.03
N LYS A 41 -8.30 -12.69 -26.75
CA LYS A 41 -9.52 -13.32 -26.24
C LYS A 41 -10.71 -12.35 -26.26
N PHE A 42 -10.48 -11.08 -25.99
CA PHE A 42 -11.52 -10.06 -26.05
C PHE A 42 -12.03 -9.86 -27.49
N LEU A 43 -11.15 -9.94 -28.49
CA LEU A 43 -11.50 -9.73 -29.89
C LEU A 43 -12.03 -10.99 -30.62
N GLU A 44 -11.91 -12.18 -30.03
CA GLU A 44 -12.38 -13.44 -30.61
C GLU A 44 -13.87 -13.45 -31.01
N PRO A 45 -14.79 -12.81 -30.26
CA PRO A 45 -16.20 -12.70 -30.65
C PRO A 45 -16.47 -11.61 -31.70
N PHE A 46 -15.52 -10.73 -31.99
CA PHE A 46 -15.71 -9.62 -32.94
C PHE A 46 -15.32 -10.08 -34.35
N ASP A 47 -16.22 -9.88 -35.31
CA ASP A 47 -15.98 -10.24 -36.70
C ASP A 47 -14.84 -9.38 -37.28
N HIS A 48 -13.73 -10.03 -37.65
CA HIS A 48 -12.50 -9.43 -38.17
C HIS A 48 -12.71 -8.62 -39.46
N SER A 49 -13.86 -8.79 -40.11
CA SER A 49 -14.22 -8.08 -41.34
C SER A 49 -14.81 -6.68 -41.11
N SER A 50 -15.24 -6.36 -39.89
CA SER A 50 -15.97 -5.12 -39.57
C SER A 50 -15.20 -4.15 -38.66
N LEU A 51 -14.19 -4.64 -37.93
CA LEU A 51 -13.50 -3.87 -36.90
C LEU A 51 -12.16 -3.31 -37.42
N THR A 52 -12.04 -1.98 -37.45
CA THR A 52 -10.74 -1.35 -37.74
C THR A 52 -9.80 -1.52 -36.54
N ASN A 53 -8.48 -1.65 -36.76
CA ASN A 53 -7.49 -1.78 -35.68
C ASN A 53 -7.61 -0.68 -34.60
N ASN A 54 -7.90 0.55 -35.02
CA ASN A 54 -8.14 1.67 -34.09
C ASN A 54 -9.38 1.43 -33.20
N GLU A 55 -10.49 1.01 -33.79
CA GLU A 55 -11.75 0.72 -33.08
C GLU A 55 -11.58 -0.48 -32.12
N ALA A 56 -10.79 -1.47 -32.50
CA ALA A 56 -10.42 -2.59 -31.65
C ALA A 56 -9.66 -2.15 -30.39
N GLY A 57 -8.71 -1.22 -30.56
CA GLY A 57 -7.94 -0.62 -29.48
C GLY A 57 -8.81 0.17 -28.50
N GLU A 58 -9.70 1.02 -29.02
CA GLU A 58 -10.64 1.81 -28.22
C GLU A 58 -11.60 0.93 -27.41
N LYS A 59 -12.20 -0.09 -28.06
CA LYS A 59 -13.09 -1.06 -27.38
C LYS A 59 -12.34 -1.84 -26.30
N TYR A 60 -11.11 -2.26 -26.55
CA TYR A 60 -10.30 -2.96 -25.55
C TYR A 60 -9.90 -2.05 -24.38
N ALA A 61 -9.61 -0.77 -24.63
CA ALA A 61 -9.36 0.22 -23.59
C ALA A 61 -10.60 0.43 -22.71
N ALA A 62 -11.77 0.61 -23.33
CA ALA A 62 -13.06 0.72 -22.64
C ALA A 62 -13.39 -0.54 -21.81
N TYR A 63 -13.09 -1.73 -22.35
CA TYR A 63 -13.20 -2.99 -21.62
C TYR A 63 -12.30 -3.00 -20.38
N LYS A 64 -11.00 -2.69 -20.52
CA LYS A 64 -10.07 -2.65 -19.38
C LYS A 64 -10.54 -1.68 -18.29
N ALA A 65 -11.04 -0.51 -18.67
CA ALA A 65 -11.57 0.47 -17.72
C ALA A 65 -12.82 -0.06 -16.98
N SER A 66 -13.73 -0.69 -17.71
CA SER A 66 -14.94 -1.29 -17.14
C SER A 66 -14.62 -2.46 -16.21
N PHE A 67 -13.67 -3.31 -16.61
CA PHE A 67 -13.17 -4.41 -15.80
C PHE A 67 -12.53 -3.91 -14.50
N ALA A 68 -11.70 -2.87 -14.56
CA ALA A 68 -11.10 -2.26 -13.37
C ALA A 68 -12.18 -1.72 -12.41
N ARG A 69 -13.24 -1.08 -12.93
CA ARG A 69 -14.39 -0.62 -12.12
C ARG A 69 -15.10 -1.79 -11.44
N GLN A 70 -15.41 -2.85 -12.18
CA GLN A 70 -16.06 -4.04 -11.62
C GLN A 70 -15.20 -4.70 -10.53
N GLN A 71 -13.88 -4.84 -10.77
CA GLN A 71 -12.96 -5.39 -9.78
C GLN A 71 -12.93 -4.56 -8.49
N LEU A 72 -12.95 -3.23 -8.61
CA LEU A 72 -13.02 -2.33 -7.45
C LEU A 72 -14.34 -2.47 -6.69
N GLU A 73 -15.45 -2.60 -7.40
CA GLU A 73 -16.78 -2.75 -6.80
C GLU A 73 -16.91 -4.09 -6.07
N GLU A 74 -16.48 -5.20 -6.68
CA GLU A 74 -16.43 -6.51 -6.04
C GLU A 74 -15.51 -6.50 -4.81
N PHE A 75 -14.37 -5.83 -4.91
CA PHE A 75 -13.44 -5.69 -3.78
C PHE A 75 -14.06 -4.87 -2.65
N PHE A 76 -14.73 -3.76 -2.96
CA PHE A 76 -15.41 -2.94 -1.97
C PHE A 76 -16.51 -3.73 -1.28
N GLU A 77 -17.40 -4.37 -2.03
CA GLU A 77 -18.54 -5.10 -1.47
C GLU A 77 -18.10 -6.27 -0.59
N ARG A 78 -17.03 -6.97 -0.99
CA ARG A 78 -16.44 -8.06 -0.18
C ARG A 78 -15.84 -7.55 1.13
N ASN A 79 -15.26 -6.35 1.13
CA ASN A 79 -14.45 -5.88 2.25
C ASN A 79 -15.09 -4.78 3.11
N LYS A 80 -16.20 -4.17 2.70
CA LYS A 80 -16.85 -3.03 3.38
C LYS A 80 -17.18 -3.29 4.86
N SER A 81 -17.42 -4.55 5.21
CA SER A 81 -17.78 -4.97 6.56
C SER A 81 -16.59 -5.34 7.44
N TYR A 82 -15.36 -5.38 6.90
CA TYR A 82 -14.17 -5.65 7.70
C TYR A 82 -13.69 -4.39 8.43
N ALA A 83 -13.23 -4.58 9.67
CA ALA A 83 -12.75 -3.51 10.53
C ALA A 83 -11.55 -2.77 9.92
N TRP A 84 -10.56 -3.51 9.39
CA TRP A 84 -9.38 -2.94 8.75
C TRP A 84 -9.73 -2.07 7.52
N PHE A 85 -10.81 -2.39 6.81
CA PHE A 85 -11.26 -1.65 5.64
C PHE A 85 -11.96 -0.35 6.05
N ARG A 86 -12.81 -0.41 7.07
CA ARG A 86 -13.47 0.79 7.62
C ARG A 86 -12.46 1.76 8.23
N GLU A 87 -11.53 1.27 9.03
CA GLU A 87 -10.48 2.08 9.65
C GLU A 87 -9.67 2.89 8.61
N LYS A 88 -9.50 2.34 7.40
CA LYS A 88 -8.74 2.98 6.33
C LYS A 88 -9.53 3.90 5.40
N TYR A 89 -10.82 3.61 5.16
CA TYR A 89 -11.58 4.28 4.11
C TYR A 89 -12.93 4.89 4.57
N HIS A 90 -13.45 4.51 5.74
CA HIS A 90 -14.74 5.01 6.21
C HIS A 90 -14.57 6.33 6.97
N PRO A 91 -15.29 7.42 6.60
CA PRO A 91 -15.06 8.76 7.15
C PRO A 91 -15.13 8.81 8.68
N ASP A 92 -16.09 8.10 9.29
CA ASP A 92 -16.25 8.08 10.75
C ASP A 92 -15.16 7.26 11.48
N TYR A 93 -14.49 6.33 10.79
CA TYR A 93 -13.44 5.46 11.34
C TYR A 93 -12.04 5.81 10.85
N LEU A 94 -11.90 6.81 9.98
CA LEU A 94 -10.67 7.57 9.76
C LEU A 94 -10.36 8.28 11.09
N THR A 95 -10.05 7.47 12.09
CA THR A 95 -9.76 7.89 13.43
C THR A 95 -8.56 8.78 13.28
N GLU A 96 -8.74 10.05 13.65
CA GLU A 96 -7.69 11.03 13.59
C GLU A 96 -6.39 10.40 14.08
N SER A 97 -5.31 10.70 13.37
CA SER A 97 -3.94 10.33 13.71
C SER A 97 -3.60 10.57 15.21
N SER A 98 -4.41 11.34 15.95
CA SER A 98 -4.34 11.60 17.39
C SER A 98 -4.14 10.34 18.26
N SER A 99 -4.83 9.22 18.00
CA SER A 99 -4.63 7.98 18.79
C SER A 99 -3.27 7.35 18.53
N SER A 100 -2.86 7.25 17.26
CA SER A 100 -1.53 6.77 16.89
C SER A 100 -0.43 7.72 17.36
N MET A 101 -0.65 9.04 17.30
CA MET A 101 0.26 10.08 17.77
C MET A 101 0.51 9.99 19.27
N LYS A 102 -0.52 9.68 20.07
CA LYS A 102 -0.35 9.41 21.51
C LYS A 102 0.54 8.20 21.74
N LEU A 103 0.36 7.12 20.98
CA LEU A 103 1.20 5.92 21.06
C LEU A 103 2.66 6.21 20.64
N PHE A 104 2.87 6.94 19.54
CA PHE A 104 4.20 7.36 19.12
C PHE A 104 4.88 8.28 20.14
N ARG A 105 4.12 9.23 20.70
CA ARG A 105 4.62 10.12 21.75
C ARG A 105 5.06 9.33 22.98
N ARG A 106 4.25 8.36 23.41
CA ARG A 106 4.59 7.50 24.56
C ARG A 106 5.85 6.68 24.31
N ARG A 107 5.96 6.04 23.14
CA ARG A 107 7.16 5.28 22.75
C ARG A 107 8.40 6.15 22.70
N LEU A 108 8.26 7.39 22.22
CA LEU A 108 9.35 8.37 22.24
C LEU A 108 9.74 8.75 23.66
N ASP A 109 8.77 8.96 24.56
CA ASP A 109 9.05 9.31 25.95
C ASP A 109 9.83 8.19 26.66
N ILE A 110 9.45 6.92 26.47
CA ILE A 110 10.19 5.74 26.98
C ILE A 110 11.60 5.67 26.40
N PHE A 111 11.74 5.89 25.09
CA PHE A 111 13.05 5.91 24.44
C PHE A 111 13.95 7.00 25.03
N MET A 112 13.41 8.20 25.27
CA MET A 112 14.16 9.32 25.85
C MET A 112 14.54 9.07 27.31
N GLU A 113 13.71 8.36 28.07
CA GLU A 113 14.04 7.89 29.42
C GLU A 113 15.22 6.89 29.38
N PHE A 114 15.16 5.91 28.48
CA PHE A 114 16.22 4.92 28.33
C PHE A 114 17.55 5.57 27.90
N TYR A 115 17.45 6.59 27.04
CA TYR A 115 18.59 7.39 26.59
C TYR A 115 19.21 8.19 27.73
N LYS A 116 18.41 8.88 28.54
CA LYS A 116 18.91 9.68 29.68
C LYS A 116 19.53 8.82 30.79
N ASN A 117 19.01 7.61 30.97
CA ASN A 117 19.47 6.68 32.00
C ASN A 117 20.68 5.83 31.54
N GLY A 118 21.19 6.02 30.32
CA GLY A 118 22.40 5.35 29.83
C GLY A 118 22.22 3.87 29.49
N TYR A 119 20.99 3.38 29.29
CA TYR A 119 20.74 1.97 28.97
C TYR A 119 21.31 1.53 27.62
N PHE A 120 21.62 2.48 26.74
CA PHE A 120 22.24 2.22 25.43
C PHE A 120 23.77 2.29 25.45
N ASP A 121 24.40 2.76 26.53
CA ASP A 121 25.85 3.05 26.56
C ASP A 121 26.70 1.78 26.44
N ASN A 122 26.18 0.64 26.91
CA ASN A 122 26.86 -0.66 26.86
C ASN A 122 26.25 -1.60 25.80
N LEU A 123 25.38 -1.10 24.93
CA LEU A 123 24.70 -1.91 23.94
C LEU A 123 25.53 -2.00 22.65
N HIS A 124 26.07 -3.20 22.37
CA HIS A 124 26.70 -3.49 21.08
C HIS A 124 25.71 -4.21 20.16
N LEU A 125 25.37 -3.57 19.04
CA LEU A 125 24.54 -4.16 17.98
C LEU A 125 25.38 -5.09 17.08
N ALA A 126 26.00 -6.10 17.68
CA ALA A 126 26.83 -7.09 17.00
C ALA A 126 26.38 -8.52 17.38
N SER A 127 26.70 -9.48 16.52
CA SER A 127 26.44 -10.90 16.81
C SER A 127 27.21 -11.32 18.06
N GLY A 128 26.53 -12.01 18.99
CA GLY A 128 27.06 -12.36 20.31
C GLY A 128 26.52 -11.52 21.48
N TYR A 129 25.82 -10.41 21.21
CA TYR A 129 25.13 -9.60 22.23
C TYR A 129 23.60 -9.67 22.10
N GLU A 130 23.07 -10.74 21.51
CA GLU A 130 21.62 -10.86 21.29
C GLU A 130 20.84 -10.86 22.62
N SER A 131 21.45 -11.40 23.68
CA SER A 131 20.81 -11.48 25.01
C SER A 131 20.62 -10.11 25.66
N GLU A 132 21.57 -9.20 25.47
CA GLU A 132 21.56 -7.81 25.94
C GLU A 132 20.49 -7.02 25.18
N ILE A 133 20.42 -7.20 23.87
CA ILE A 133 19.42 -6.57 22.99
C ILE A 133 18.01 -7.05 23.36
N VAL A 134 17.82 -8.36 23.55
CA VAL A 134 16.51 -8.91 23.95
C VAL A 134 16.08 -8.39 25.32
N ARG A 135 16.99 -8.37 26.31
CA ARG A 135 16.70 -7.83 27.64
C ARG A 135 16.27 -6.36 27.58
N LEU A 136 16.95 -5.54 26.77
CA LEU A 136 16.61 -4.13 26.60
C LEU A 136 15.23 -3.95 25.93
N LEU A 137 14.94 -4.72 24.88
CA LEU A 137 13.65 -4.67 24.18
C LEU A 137 12.51 -5.17 25.07
N ASP A 138 12.75 -6.18 25.89
CA ASP A 138 11.77 -6.67 26.86
C ASP A 138 11.49 -5.61 27.92
N MET A 139 12.51 -4.96 28.49
CA MET A 139 12.33 -3.83 29.43
C MET A 139 11.43 -2.72 28.83
N GLY A 140 11.61 -2.40 27.56
CA GLY A 140 10.75 -1.44 26.85
C GLY A 140 9.29 -1.90 26.71
N ARG A 141 9.02 -3.21 26.62
CA ARG A 141 7.65 -3.75 26.52
C ARG A 141 6.87 -3.68 27.83
N TRP A 142 7.51 -3.86 28.98
CA TRP A 142 6.83 -3.79 30.29
C TRP A 142 6.30 -2.38 30.60
N CYS A 143 7.06 -1.34 30.22
CA CYS A 143 6.66 0.06 30.42
C CYS A 143 5.46 0.52 29.58
N ASP A 144 5.13 -0.21 28.50
CA ASP A 144 3.92 0.01 27.69
C ASP A 144 2.68 -0.67 28.30
N ILE A 145 2.84 -1.75 29.07
CA ILE A 145 1.72 -2.55 29.63
C ILE A 145 1.18 -1.95 30.95
N ASP A 146 2.06 -1.40 31.79
CA ASP A 146 1.69 -0.96 33.13
C ASP A 146 0.85 0.33 33.18
N VAL A 147 0.65 1.01 32.05
CA VAL A 147 -0.08 2.30 31.96
C VAL A 147 -1.45 2.16 31.27
N LEU A 148 -1.84 0.95 30.87
CA LEU A 148 -3.15 0.63 30.27
C LEU A 148 -4.21 0.17 31.29
N LYS A 149 -4.00 0.41 32.59
CA LYS A 149 -5.01 0.22 33.64
C LYS A 149 -5.51 1.55 34.19
#